data_AF-A0A1I8FJ03-F1
#
_entry.id   AF-A0A1I8FJ03-F1
#
_cell.length_a   1.000
_cell.length_b   1.000
_cell.length_c   1.000
_cell.angle_alpha   90.00
_cell.angle_beta   90.00
_cell.angle_gamma   90.00
#
_symmetry.space_group_name_H-M   'P 1'
#
loop_
_entity.id
_entity.type
_entity.pdbx_description
1 polymer ?
#
loop_
_entity_poly.entity_id
_entity_poly.type
_entity_poly.pdbx_seq_one_letter_code
_entity_poly.pdbx_strand_id
1 'polypeptide(L)'
;SRVKFDERGDRSSKVEFYQLRNVTRDLVAKYDPISRRISWIKELWFSGGSPPVDEPQVEILSLLIGRPAAISIISVSSLGMALSVAAVAMSSPLVNNVIGAGCLMCYASCIVMAANSQWSTSAP
;
A
#
# COMPACT_ATOMS: atom_id res chain seq x y z
N SER A 1 17.83 -47.22 19.70
CA SER A 1 17.11 -46.80 18.47
C SER A 1 15.73 -47.45 18.48
N ARG A 2 14.65 -46.67 18.42
CA ARG A 2 13.27 -47.20 18.41
C ARG A 2 12.81 -47.26 16.95
N VAL A 3 12.54 -48.46 16.44
CA VAL A 3 12.02 -48.68 15.09
C VAL A 3 10.50 -48.79 15.19
N LYS A 4 9.77 -48.03 14.37
CA LYS A 4 8.32 -48.10 14.27
C LYS A 4 7.95 -48.17 12.80
N PHE A 5 7.00 -49.04 12.47
CA PHE A 5 6.40 -49.12 11.15
C PHE A 5 5.08 -48.35 11.13
N ASP A 6 4.77 -47.73 10.02
CA ASP A 6 3.46 -47.11 9.80
C ASP A 6 2.41 -48.14 9.39
N GLU A 7 1.18 -47.68 9.10
CA GLU A 7 0.06 -48.54 8.69
C GLU A 7 0.29 -49.22 7.32
N ARG A 8 1.27 -48.76 6.55
CA ARG A 8 1.65 -49.30 5.24
C ARG A 8 2.85 -50.25 5.34
N GLY A 9 3.44 -50.40 6.53
CA GLY A 9 4.63 -51.20 6.76
C GLY A 9 5.94 -50.46 6.51
N ASP A 10 5.90 -49.15 6.24
CA ASP A 10 7.09 -48.34 6.01
C ASP A 10 7.75 -47.96 7.34
N ARG A 11 9.08 -47.99 7.37
CA ARG A 11 9.85 -47.61 8.55
C ARG A 11 9.78 -46.10 8.75
N SER A 12 9.20 -45.67 9.88
CA SER A 12 9.26 -44.29 10.35
C SER A 12 10.66 -43.94 10.84
N SER A 13 11.43 -43.19 10.04
CA SER A 13 12.78 -42.70 10.38
C SER A 13 12.80 -41.19 10.60
N LYS A 14 13.77 -40.72 11.41
CA LYS A 14 14.01 -39.29 11.56
C LYS A 14 14.46 -38.69 10.23
N VAL A 15 13.94 -37.51 9.92
CA VAL A 15 14.27 -36.73 8.72
C VAL A 15 15.21 -35.60 9.12
N GLU A 16 16.22 -35.35 8.32
CA GLU A 16 17.22 -34.30 8.56
C GLU A 16 17.15 -33.27 7.43
N PHE A 17 17.06 -31.99 7.79
CA PHE A 17 16.97 -30.87 6.85
C PHE A 17 18.31 -30.16 6.78
N TYR A 18 18.85 -30.07 5.57
CA TYR A 18 20.08 -29.34 5.29
C TYR A 18 19.78 -28.09 4.46
N GLN A 19 20.52 -27.02 4.73
CA GLN A 19 20.52 -25.81 3.93
C GLN A 19 21.93 -25.54 3.42
N LEU A 20 22.06 -25.22 2.13
CA LEU A 20 23.33 -24.81 1.56
C LEU A 20 23.64 -23.38 1.99
N ARG A 21 24.73 -23.15 2.70
CA ARG A 21 25.20 -21.83 3.11
C ARG A 21 26.66 -21.69 2.73
N ASN A 22 27.01 -20.69 1.94
CA ASN A 22 28.39 -20.51 1.49
C ASN A 22 29.02 -21.81 0.93
N VAL A 23 28.28 -22.52 0.07
CA VAL A 23 28.70 -23.78 -0.59
C VAL A 23 28.83 -24.99 0.36
N THR A 24 28.62 -24.84 1.67
CA THR A 24 28.62 -25.95 2.63
C THR A 24 27.19 -26.37 3.00
N ARG A 25 26.99 -27.67 3.23
CA ARG A 25 25.69 -28.22 3.67
C ARG A 25 25.61 -28.12 5.19
N ASP A 26 24.77 -27.22 5.67
CA ASP A 26 24.53 -27.02 7.08
C ASP A 26 23.25 -27.74 7.52
N LEU A 27 23.33 -28.56 8.57
CA LEU A 27 22.16 -29.19 9.18
C LEU A 27 21.36 -28.14 9.98
N VAL A 28 20.09 -27.94 9.61
CA VAL A 28 19.23 -26.88 10.16
C VAL A 28 18.18 -27.44 11.12
N ALA A 29 17.57 -28.57 10.79
CA ALA A 29 16.52 -29.15 11.61
C ALA A 29 16.50 -30.68 11.52
N LYS A 30 15.92 -31.31 12.53
CA LYS A 30 15.56 -32.72 12.53
C LYS A 30 14.08 -32.86 12.82
N TYR A 31 13.38 -33.70 12.05
CA TYR A 31 11.99 -34.02 12.27
C TYR A 31 11.84 -35.47 12.69
N ASP A 32 11.12 -35.69 13.78
CA ASP A 32 10.74 -37.02 14.24
C ASP A 32 9.27 -37.29 13.88
N PRO A 33 8.99 -38.18 12.90
CA PRO A 33 7.63 -38.48 12.49
C PRO A 33 6.81 -39.21 13.57
N ILE A 34 7.47 -39.91 14.51
CA ILE A 34 6.79 -40.65 15.58
C ILE A 34 6.20 -39.67 16.60
N SER A 35 7.02 -38.70 17.01
CA SER A 35 6.64 -37.67 17.99
C SER A 35 5.96 -36.45 17.33
N ARG A 36 5.94 -36.39 16.00
CA ARG A 36 5.48 -35.26 15.16
C ARG A 36 6.09 -33.92 15.59
N ARG A 37 7.36 -33.94 16.02
CA ARG A 37 8.08 -32.75 16.49
C ARG A 37 9.24 -32.44 15.57
N ILE A 38 9.39 -31.15 15.28
CA ILE A 38 10.57 -30.60 14.64
C ILE A 38 11.50 -30.01 15.71
N SER A 39 12.77 -30.33 15.61
CA SER A 39 13.84 -29.78 16.45
C SER A 39 14.75 -28.93 15.58
N TRP A 40 14.67 -27.62 15.77
CA TRP A 40 15.52 -26.65 15.09
C TRP A 40 16.88 -26.59 15.78
N ILE A 41 17.95 -26.76 14.99
CA ILE A 41 19.34 -26.70 15.45
C ILE A 41 19.94 -25.34 15.09
N LYS A 42 19.58 -24.82 13.92
CA LYS A 42 19.98 -23.50 13.42
C LYS A 42 18.74 -22.77 12.90
N GLU A 43 18.74 -21.44 12.97
CA GLU A 43 17.76 -20.61 12.27
C GLU A 43 18.01 -20.67 10.76
N LEU A 44 16.94 -20.61 9.95
CA LEU A 44 17.04 -20.58 8.49
C LEU A 44 17.70 -19.27 8.02
N TRP A 45 18.59 -19.38 7.03
CA TRP A 45 19.26 -18.22 6.47
C TRP A 45 18.74 -17.89 5.08
N PHE A 46 18.12 -16.73 4.92
CA PHE A 46 17.62 -16.23 3.64
C PHE A 46 18.32 -14.93 3.29
N SER A 47 18.45 -14.62 2.00
CA SER A 47 19.13 -13.40 1.51
C SER A 47 18.51 -12.10 2.03
N GLY A 48 17.21 -12.09 2.34
CA GLY A 48 16.49 -10.97 2.94
C GLY A 48 16.22 -11.08 4.44
N GLY A 49 16.80 -12.09 5.12
CA GLY A 49 16.56 -12.35 6.55
C GLY A 49 15.23 -13.05 6.87
N SER A 50 14.28 -13.05 5.94
CA SER A 50 12.98 -13.74 6.04
C SER A 50 12.78 -14.73 4.88
N PRO A 51 11.93 -15.77 5.07
CA PRO A 51 11.57 -16.65 3.97
C PRO A 51 10.88 -15.87 2.84
N PRO A 52 11.19 -16.16 1.57
CA PRO A 52 10.50 -15.55 0.45
C PRO A 52 9.02 -15.94 0.45
N VAL A 53 8.17 -15.04 -0.05
CA VAL A 53 6.74 -15.30 -0.26
C VAL A 53 6.55 -15.78 -1.69
N ASP A 54 5.75 -16.82 -1.90
CA ASP A 54 5.57 -17.47 -3.21
C ASP A 54 4.84 -16.59 -4.23
N GLU A 55 4.00 -15.66 -3.76
CA GLU A 55 3.19 -14.78 -4.60
C GLU A 55 3.63 -13.32 -4.46
N PRO A 56 3.73 -12.56 -5.57
CA PRO A 56 3.99 -11.13 -5.50
C PRO A 56 2.85 -10.42 -4.76
N GLN A 57 3.22 -9.58 -3.79
CA GLN A 57 2.26 -8.69 -3.16
C GLN A 57 1.93 -7.54 -4.12
N VAL A 58 0.66 -7.45 -4.53
CA VAL A 58 0.19 -6.35 -5.37
C VAL A 58 -0.20 -5.19 -4.46
N GLU A 59 0.63 -4.15 -4.44
CA GLU A 59 0.30 -2.90 -3.77
C GLU A 59 -0.46 -1.98 -4.73
N ILE A 60 -1.71 -1.65 -4.40
CA ILE A 60 -2.49 -0.66 -5.15
C ILE A 60 -2.12 0.73 -4.63
N LEU A 61 -1.16 1.37 -5.30
CA LEU A 61 -0.80 2.75 -4.98
C LEU A 61 -1.80 3.71 -5.64
N SER A 62 -2.64 4.34 -4.82
CA SER A 62 -3.48 5.45 -5.29
C SER A 62 -2.63 6.72 -5.39
N LEU A 63 -2.48 7.29 -6.58
CA LEU A 63 -1.77 8.54 -6.77
C LEU A 63 -2.73 9.71 -6.51
N LEU A 64 -2.51 10.45 -5.42
CA LEU A 64 -3.33 11.62 -5.06
C LEU A 64 -2.57 12.93 -5.22
N ILE A 65 -3.31 14.03 -5.32
CA ILE A 65 -2.76 15.38 -5.36
C ILE A 65 -2.06 15.64 -4.01
N GLY A 66 -0.79 16.06 -4.08
CA GLY A 66 -0.04 16.43 -2.89
C GLY A 66 -0.71 17.58 -2.14
N ARG A 67 -0.70 17.51 -0.80
CA ARG A 67 -1.18 18.57 0.10
C ARG A 67 -0.78 20.00 -0.31
N PRO A 68 0.49 20.30 -0.66
CA PRO A 68 0.87 21.67 -1.04
C PRO A 68 0.18 22.13 -2.33
N ALA A 69 0.00 21.24 -3.31
CA ALA A 69 -0.71 21.55 -4.54
C ALA A 69 -2.20 21.79 -4.29
N ALA A 70 -2.84 20.98 -3.45
CA ALA A 70 -4.24 21.17 -3.08
C ALA A 70 -4.48 22.52 -2.36
N ILE A 71 -3.62 22.87 -1.41
CA ILE A 71 -3.69 24.16 -0.70
C ILE A 71 -3.54 25.33 -1.68
N SER A 72 -2.58 25.24 -2.61
CA SER A 72 -2.37 26.27 -3.63
C SER A 72 -3.58 26.42 -4.57
N ILE A 73 -4.20 25.31 -4.99
CA ILE A 73 -5.39 25.35 -5.85
C ILE A 73 -6.56 26.00 -5.12
N ILE A 74 -6.77 25.65 -3.85
CA ILE A 74 -7.86 26.22 -3.03
C ILE A 74 -7.65 27.72 -2.80
N SER A 75 -6.42 28.15 -2.47
CA SER A 75 -6.13 29.56 -2.19
C SER A 75 -6.22 30.46 -3.43
N VAL A 76 -5.74 30.00 -4.58
CA VAL A 76 -5.86 30.74 -5.84
C VAL A 76 -7.31 30.79 -6.30
N SER A 77 -8.06 29.70 -6.16
CA SER A 77 -9.47 29.66 -6.55
C SER A 77 -10.35 30.55 -5.66
N SER A 78 -10.08 30.62 -4.35
CA SER A 78 -10.81 31.51 -3.44
C SER A 78 -10.54 32.99 -3.73
N LEU A 79 -9.29 33.35 -4.04
CA LEU A 79 -8.94 34.69 -4.48
C LEU A 79 -9.61 35.02 -5.83
N GLY A 80 -9.62 34.07 -6.77
CA GLY A 80 -10.31 34.19 -8.06
C GLY A 80 -11.82 34.44 -7.90
N MET A 81 -12.48 33.78 -6.96
CA MET A 81 -13.89 34.04 -6.64
C MET A 81 -14.10 35.45 -6.08
N ALA A 82 -13.28 35.89 -5.12
CA ALA A 82 -13.40 37.24 -4.54
C ALA A 82 -13.23 38.33 -5.61
N LEU A 83 -12.25 38.17 -6.49
CA LEU A 83 -12.03 39.09 -7.62
C LEU A 83 -13.18 39.03 -8.63
N SER A 84 -13.74 37.86 -8.91
CA SER A 84 -14.87 37.71 -9.83
C SER A 84 -16.12 38.43 -9.30
N VAL A 85 -16.42 38.31 -8.00
CA VAL A 85 -17.53 39.05 -7.38
C VAL A 85 -17.30 40.55 -7.44
N ALA A 86 -16.10 41.02 -7.11
CA ALA A 86 -15.75 42.44 -7.16
C ALA A 86 -15.85 43.01 -8.58
N ALA A 87 -15.39 42.26 -9.59
CA ALA A 87 -15.45 42.65 -10.99
C ALA A 87 -16.90 42.72 -11.50
N VAL A 88 -17.74 41.76 -11.13
CA VAL A 88 -19.17 41.74 -11.49
C VAL A 88 -19.90 42.90 -10.83
N ALA A 89 -19.65 43.18 -9.54
CA ALA A 89 -20.27 44.29 -8.82
C ALA A 89 -19.94 45.67 -9.41
N MET A 90 -18.76 45.81 -10.02
CA MET A 90 -18.29 47.04 -10.67
C MET A 90 -18.77 47.17 -12.13
N SER A 91 -19.48 46.17 -12.67
CA SER A 91 -19.84 46.11 -14.09
C SER A 91 -21.36 45.98 -14.30
N SER A 92 -21.93 46.67 -15.29
CA SER A 92 -23.29 46.44 -15.81
C SER A 92 -23.17 46.28 -17.32
N PRO A 93 -23.49 45.09 -17.88
CA PRO A 93 -24.85 44.62 -18.16
C PRO A 93 -25.10 43.15 -17.74
N LEU A 94 -26.32 42.63 -17.99
CA LEU A 94 -26.77 41.26 -17.68
C LEU A 94 -25.79 40.16 -18.16
N VAL A 95 -25.09 40.38 -19.27
CA VAL A 95 -24.09 39.45 -19.83
C VAL A 95 -22.86 39.31 -18.92
N ASN A 96 -22.41 40.38 -18.25
CA ASN A 96 -21.28 40.33 -17.32
C ASN A 96 -21.61 39.54 -16.06
N ASN A 97 -22.87 39.57 -15.61
CA ASN A 97 -23.34 38.75 -14.50
C ASN A 97 -23.31 37.26 -14.86
N VAL A 98 -23.69 36.90 -16.10
CA VAL A 98 -23.63 35.51 -16.59
C VAL A 98 -22.19 35.02 -16.69
N ILE A 99 -21.29 35.83 -17.24
CA ILE A 99 -19.86 35.52 -17.32
C ILE A 99 -19.29 35.32 -15.91
N GLY A 100 -19.59 36.24 -14.99
CA GLY A 100 -19.16 36.15 -13.59
C GLY A 100 -19.66 34.92 -12.87
N ALA A 101 -20.93 34.55 -13.06
CA ALA A 101 -21.51 33.34 -12.52
C ALA A 101 -20.80 32.07 -13.06
N GLY A 102 -20.44 32.06 -14.35
CA GLY A 102 -19.64 31.00 -14.95
C GLY A 102 -18.25 30.88 -14.32
N CYS A 103 -17.55 32.00 -14.14
CA CYS A 103 -16.25 32.02 -13.47
C CYS A 103 -16.33 31.52 -12.03
N LEU A 104 -17.36 31.92 -11.28
CA LEU A 104 -17.59 31.43 -9.92
C LEU A 104 -17.80 29.91 -9.88
N MET A 105 -18.57 29.37 -10.81
CA MET A 105 -18.82 27.93 -10.90
C MET A 105 -17.53 27.15 -11.25
N CYS A 106 -16.68 27.70 -12.13
CA CYS A 106 -15.38 27.11 -12.45
C CYS A 106 -14.44 27.07 -11.22
N TYR A 107 -14.32 28.19 -10.50
CA TYR A 107 -13.48 28.23 -9.30
C TYR A 107 -14.02 27.32 -8.19
N ALA A 108 -15.35 27.23 -8.02
CA ALA A 108 -15.97 26.29 -7.11
C ALA A 108 -15.66 24.83 -7.49
N SER A 109 -15.69 24.49 -8.78
CA SER A 109 -15.32 23.15 -9.27
C SER A 109 -13.87 22.78 -8.94
N CYS A 110 -12.93 23.72 -9.08
CA CYS A 110 -11.53 23.51 -8.72
C CYS A 110 -11.35 23.24 -7.22
N ILE A 111 -12.11 23.92 -6.37
CA ILE A 111 -12.10 23.71 -4.92
C ILE A 111 -12.68 22.34 -4.57
N VAL A 112 -13.81 21.95 -5.16
CA VAL A 112 -14.42 20.63 -4.92
C VAL A 112 -13.48 19.52 -5.36
N MET A 113 -12.84 19.65 -6.53
CA MET A 113 -11.85 18.69 -7.02
C MET A 113 -10.65 18.57 -6.06
N ALA A 114 -10.08 19.70 -5.62
CA ALA A 114 -8.97 19.71 -4.67
C ALA A 114 -9.38 19.13 -3.32
N ALA A 115 -10.55 19.49 -2.78
CA ALA A 115 -11.06 18.98 -1.51
C ALA A 115 -11.34 17.47 -1.55
N ASN A 116 -11.96 16.98 -2.64
CA ASN A 116 -12.22 15.55 -2.81
C ASN A 116 -10.90 14.75 -2.85
N SER A 117 -9.89 15.26 -3.57
CA SER A 117 -8.57 14.64 -3.61
C SER A 117 -7.89 14.54 -2.24
N GLN A 118 -8.21 15.46 -1.31
CA GLN A 118 -7.69 15.41 0.06
C GLN A 118 -8.56 14.52 0.95
N TRP A 119 -9.88 14.53 0.82
CA TRP A 119 -10.76 13.69 1.63
C TRP A 119 -10.55 12.20 1.35
N SER A 120 -10.25 11.83 0.10
CA SER A 120 -9.84 10.49 -0.27
C SER A 120 -8.52 10.04 0.38
N THR A 121 -7.69 10.97 0.91
CA THR A 121 -6.50 10.61 1.72
C THR A 121 -6.80 10.41 3.21
N SER A 122 -7.99 10.80 3.67
CA SER A 122 -8.40 10.79 5.08
C SER A 122 -9.28 9.59 5.46
N ALA A 123 -9.73 8.82 4.48
CA ALA A 123 -10.47 7.58 4.72
C ALA A 123 -9.45 6.48 5.10
N PRO A 124 -9.67 5.77 6.23
CA PRO A 124 -8.77 4.70 6.69
C PRO A 124 -8.70 3.52 5.73
#